data_AF-A0A534BVX5-F1
#
_entry.id   AF-A0A534BVX5-F1
#
_cell.length_a   1.000
_cell.length_b   1.000
_cell.length_c   1.000
_cell.angle_alpha   90.00
_cell.angle_beta   90.00
_cell.angle_gamma   90.00
#
_symmetry.space_group_name_H-M   'P 1'
#
loop_
_entity.id
_entity.type
_entity.pdbx_description
1 polymer ?
#
loop_
_entity_poly.entity_id
_entity_poly.type
_entity_poly.pdbx_seq_one_letter_code
_entity_poly.pdbx_strand_id
1 'polypeptide(L)'
;MGLDLIEPVNATDHVLGPEQAEVTIVEYGDFECRHSGRAAASLKLMLERFAERVRFVFRHSPREDAHPHALLAAEAAECAASQGKFWAMHDLMFANQRDLALPDLLRYAQQLDLDMTLYTQEMA
;
A
#
# COMPACT_ATOMS: atom_id res chain seq x y z
N MET A 1 -24.98 -10.68 -12.59
CA MET A 1 -24.08 -9.95 -11.68
C MET A 1 -22.98 -9.39 -12.53
N GLY A 2 -22.95 -8.07 -12.71
CA GLY A 2 -21.86 -7.40 -13.41
C GLY A 2 -20.56 -7.55 -12.62
N LEU A 3 -19.43 -7.52 -13.32
CA LEU A 3 -18.08 -7.52 -12.74
C LEU A 3 -17.73 -6.14 -12.18
N ASP A 4 -18.70 -5.46 -11.58
CA ASP A 4 -18.53 -4.11 -11.05
C ASP A 4 -18.07 -4.22 -9.60
N LEU A 5 -17.12 -3.37 -9.22
CA LEU A 5 -16.68 -3.27 -7.83
C LEU A 5 -17.86 -2.82 -6.96
N ILE A 6 -17.96 -3.39 -5.75
CA ILE A 6 -18.98 -2.94 -4.78
C ILE A 6 -18.79 -1.46 -4.46
N GLU A 7 -17.54 -1.04 -4.27
CA GLU A 7 -17.13 0.35 -4.12
C GLU A 7 -16.28 0.76 -5.33
N PRO A 8 -16.73 1.72 -6.17
CA PRO A 8 -15.95 2.26 -7.27
C PRO A 8 -14.60 2.82 -6.80
N VAL A 9 -13.64 2.96 -7.72
CA VAL A 9 -12.40 3.67 -7.40
C VAL A 9 -12.71 5.14 -7.15
N ASN A 10 -12.22 5.70 -6.04
CA ASN A 10 -12.56 7.05 -5.60
C ASN A 10 -11.31 7.82 -5.10
N ALA A 11 -11.51 9.01 -4.55
CA ALA A 11 -10.42 9.92 -4.18
C ALA A 11 -9.59 9.48 -2.97
N THR A 12 -10.05 8.51 -2.17
CA THR A 12 -9.30 7.98 -1.03
C THR A 12 -8.40 6.81 -1.42
N ASP A 13 -8.49 6.35 -2.68
CA ASP A 13 -7.68 5.25 -3.17
C ASP A 13 -6.27 5.73 -3.55
N HIS A 14 -5.27 4.89 -3.24
CA HIS A 14 -3.91 5.09 -3.76
C HIS A 14 -3.80 4.50 -5.15
N VAL A 15 -3.49 5.35 -6.13
CA VAL A 15 -3.50 4.99 -7.56
C VAL A 15 -2.12 5.16 -8.20
N LEU A 16 -1.73 4.20 -9.05
CA LEU A 16 -0.66 4.33 -10.04
C LEU A 16 -1.22 4.16 -11.46
N GLY A 17 -0.58 4.83 -12.41
CA GLY A 17 -0.94 4.76 -13.83
C GLY A 17 -2.10 5.69 -14.23
N PRO A 18 -2.46 5.72 -15.53
CA PRO A 18 -3.45 6.65 -16.07
C PRO A 18 -4.87 6.34 -15.58
N GLU A 19 -5.67 7.38 -15.33
CA GLU A 19 -7.09 7.22 -14.93
C GLU A 19 -7.92 6.47 -15.99
N GLN A 20 -7.58 6.66 -17.27
CA GLN A 20 -8.26 6.09 -18.44
C GLN A 20 -7.54 4.85 -19.00
N ALA A 21 -6.72 4.18 -18.18
CA ALA A 21 -6.03 2.96 -18.58
C ALA A 21 -7.04 1.88 -19.04
N GLU A 22 -6.64 1.06 -20.01
CA GLU A 22 -7.47 -0.03 -20.57
C GLU A 22 -7.90 -1.03 -19.50
N VAL A 23 -7.05 -1.25 -18.49
CA VAL A 23 -7.29 -2.22 -17.41
C VAL A 23 -7.09 -1.52 -16.07
N THR A 24 -8.05 -1.67 -15.16
CA THR A 24 -7.89 -1.31 -13.75
C THR A 24 -7.75 -2.55 -12.89
N ILE A 25 -6.71 -2.59 -12.06
CA ILE A 25 -6.48 -3.65 -11.08
C ILE A 25 -6.64 -3.02 -9.69
N VAL A 26 -7.56 -3.55 -8.90
CA VAL A 26 -7.73 -3.18 -7.50
C VAL A 26 -7.25 -4.34 -6.63
N GLU A 27 -6.18 -4.12 -5.87
CA GLU A 27 -5.69 -5.05 -4.87
C GLU A 27 -6.20 -4.66 -3.50
N TYR A 28 -6.82 -5.62 -2.82
CA TYR A 28 -7.11 -5.55 -1.38
C TYR A 28 -5.95 -6.25 -0.66
N GLY A 29 -4.98 -5.46 -0.22
CA GLY A 29 -3.69 -5.92 0.26
C GLY A 29 -3.54 -5.89 1.78
N ASP A 30 -2.57 -6.68 2.25
CA ASP A 30 -2.17 -6.77 3.65
C ASP A 30 -0.65 -6.91 3.65
N PHE A 31 0.04 -5.98 4.30
CA PHE A 31 1.51 -5.89 4.23
C PHE A 31 2.22 -7.08 4.88
N GLU A 32 1.60 -7.76 5.83
CA GLU A 32 2.18 -8.94 6.50
C GLU A 32 1.78 -10.26 5.80
N CYS A 33 0.76 -10.22 4.94
CA CYS A 33 0.35 -11.36 4.15
C CYS A 33 1.37 -11.73 3.06
N ARG A 34 1.91 -12.94 3.13
CA ARG A 34 2.83 -13.48 2.09
C ARG A 34 2.21 -13.51 0.69
N HIS A 35 0.90 -13.72 0.56
CA HIS A 35 0.25 -13.77 -0.76
C HIS A 35 0.19 -12.38 -1.41
N SER A 36 -0.14 -11.36 -0.62
CA SER A 36 -0.10 -9.96 -1.05
C SER A 36 1.33 -9.56 -1.44
N GLY A 37 2.35 -9.96 -0.68
CA GLY A 37 3.75 -9.73 -1.07
C GLY A 37 4.15 -10.36 -2.41
N ARG A 38 3.66 -11.57 -2.71
CA ARG A 38 3.87 -12.21 -4.04
C ARG A 38 3.11 -11.47 -5.15
N ALA A 39 1.91 -10.99 -4.85
CA ALA A 39 1.12 -10.18 -5.78
C ALA A 39 1.82 -8.86 -6.08
N ALA A 40 2.26 -8.12 -5.06
CA ALA A 40 3.01 -6.87 -5.18
C ALA A 40 4.25 -7.01 -6.07
N ALA A 41 5.06 -8.07 -5.88
CA ALA A 41 6.21 -8.34 -6.75
C ALA A 41 5.81 -8.58 -8.22
N SER A 42 4.72 -9.32 -8.45
CA SER A 42 4.22 -9.61 -9.80
C SER A 42 3.61 -8.38 -10.47
N LEU A 43 2.88 -7.57 -9.69
CA LEU A 43 2.27 -6.32 -10.12
C LEU A 43 3.32 -5.28 -10.47
N LYS A 44 4.41 -5.21 -9.70
CA LYS A 44 5.55 -4.33 -10.03
C LYS A 44 6.11 -4.62 -11.43
N LEU A 45 6.38 -5.89 -11.74
CA LEU A 45 6.83 -6.31 -13.07
C LEU A 45 5.80 -6.02 -14.17
N MET A 46 4.50 -6.14 -13.85
CA MET A 46 3.44 -5.81 -14.79
C MET A 46 3.39 -4.31 -15.08
N LEU A 47 3.44 -3.48 -14.04
CA LEU A 47 3.40 -2.02 -14.14
C LEU A 47 4.62 -1.48 -14.89
N GLU A 48 5.81 -2.05 -14.68
CA GLU A 48 7.00 -1.71 -15.46
C GLU A 48 6.82 -1.98 -16.96
N ARG A 49 6.09 -3.05 -17.32
CA ARG A 49 5.87 -3.44 -18.72
C ARG A 49 4.68 -2.76 -19.38
N PHE A 50 3.66 -2.38 -18.61
CA PHE A 50 2.36 -1.91 -19.11
C PHE A 50 1.89 -0.60 -18.45
N ALA A 51 2.82 0.26 -18.01
CA ALA A 51 2.55 1.48 -17.26
C ALA A 51 1.43 2.35 -17.85
N GLU A 52 1.38 2.51 -19.17
CA GLU A 52 0.38 3.35 -19.87
C GLU A 52 -0.99 2.67 -20.06
N ARG A 53 -1.07 1.36 -19.80
CA ARG A 53 -2.26 0.53 -20.09
C ARG A 53 -2.91 -0.02 -18.83
N VAL A 54 -2.27 0.10 -17.68
CA VAL A 54 -2.75 -0.43 -16.40
C VAL A 54 -2.86 0.70 -15.38
N ARG A 55 -4.05 0.83 -14.79
CA ARG A 55 -4.30 1.57 -13.56
C ARG A 55 -4.26 0.60 -12.40
N PHE A 56 -3.34 0.81 -11.47
CA PHE A 56 -3.26 0.00 -10.25
C PHE A 56 -3.79 0.79 -9.07
N VAL A 57 -4.58 0.12 -8.24
CA VAL A 57 -5.19 0.68 -7.05
C VAL A 57 -4.91 -0.26 -5.88
N PHE A 58 -4.44 0.30 -4.77
CA PHE A 58 -4.23 -0.44 -3.54
C PHE A 58 -5.25 -0.03 -2.48
N ARG A 59 -5.90 -1.01 -1.85
CA ARG A 59 -6.81 -0.85 -0.71
C ARG A 59 -6.35 -1.74 0.43
N HIS A 60 -6.39 -1.23 1.65
CA HIS A 60 -6.06 -2.02 2.83
C HIS A 60 -7.13 -3.08 3.11
N SER A 61 -6.67 -4.28 3.43
CA SER A 61 -7.49 -5.41 3.87
C SER A 61 -6.78 -6.14 5.01
N PRO A 62 -6.47 -5.44 6.13
CA PRO A 62 -5.67 -5.99 7.20
C PRO A 62 -6.40 -7.14 7.88
N ARG A 63 -5.70 -8.27 8.03
CA ARG A 63 -6.24 -9.48 8.67
C ARG A 63 -5.64 -9.70 10.03
N GLU A 64 -6.07 -8.91 11.01
CA GLU A 64 -5.54 -8.93 12.38
C GLU A 64 -5.65 -10.31 13.08
N ASP A 65 -6.58 -11.17 12.62
CA ASP A 65 -6.73 -12.54 13.11
C ASP A 65 -5.53 -13.45 12.79
N ALA A 66 -4.84 -13.17 11.68
CA ALA A 66 -3.71 -13.97 11.18
C ALA A 66 -2.40 -13.19 11.15
N HIS A 67 -2.47 -11.86 11.11
CA HIS A 67 -1.38 -10.94 10.86
C HIS A 67 -1.41 -9.81 11.90
N PRO A 68 -0.69 -9.96 13.03
CA PRO A 68 -0.80 -9.06 14.17
C PRO A 68 -0.30 -7.62 13.90
N HIS A 69 0.48 -7.40 12.84
CA HIS A 69 0.99 -6.09 12.45
C HIS A 69 0.25 -5.49 11.24
N ALA A 70 -0.74 -6.19 10.67
CA ALA A 70 -1.39 -5.77 9.43
C ALA A 70 -2.08 -4.39 9.55
N LEU A 71 -2.82 -4.16 10.63
CA LEU A 71 -3.49 -2.87 10.85
C LEU A 71 -2.47 -1.75 11.05
N LEU A 72 -1.47 -1.97 11.91
CA LEU A 72 -0.42 -0.99 12.18
C LEU A 72 0.37 -0.63 10.91
N ALA A 73 0.65 -1.59 10.05
CA ALA A 73 1.30 -1.36 8.76
C ALA A 73 0.41 -0.57 7.78
N ALA A 74 -0.90 -0.83 7.78
CA ALA A 74 -1.86 -0.05 6.99
C ALA A 74 -1.91 1.42 7.44
N GLU A 75 -1.98 1.66 8.76
CA GLU A 75 -1.93 3.00 9.36
C GLU A 75 -0.63 3.73 9.02
N ALA A 76 0.51 3.04 9.11
CA ALA A 76 1.81 3.56 8.71
C ALA A 76 1.88 3.98 7.24
N ALA A 77 1.24 3.22 6.34
CA ALA A 77 1.16 3.59 4.93
C ALA A 77 0.34 4.87 4.73
N GLU A 78 -0.79 5.03 5.43
CA GLU A 78 -1.63 6.23 5.36
C GLU A 78 -0.95 7.47 5.97
N CYS A 79 -0.23 7.32 7.07
CA CYS A 79 0.58 8.40 7.64
C CYS A 79 1.72 8.81 6.69
N ALA A 80 2.27 7.87 5.91
CA ALA A 80 3.20 8.22 4.82
C ALA A 80 2.46 8.89 3.65
N ALA A 81 1.21 8.53 3.39
CA ALA A 81 0.40 9.11 2.33
C ALA A 81 0.06 10.58 2.56
N SER A 82 -0.20 10.99 3.81
CA SER A 82 -0.42 12.39 4.18
C SER A 82 0.75 13.30 3.77
N GLN A 83 1.94 12.70 3.61
CA GLN A 83 3.19 13.35 3.19
C GLN A 83 3.61 12.98 1.76
N GLY A 84 2.73 12.38 0.97
CA GLY A 84 2.96 12.05 -0.44
C GLY A 84 3.90 10.86 -0.68
N LYS A 85 4.10 10.00 0.32
CA LYS A 85 5.07 8.89 0.31
C LYS A 85 4.43 7.51 0.47
N PHE A 86 3.13 7.37 0.20
CA PHE A 86 2.40 6.10 0.27
C PHE A 86 3.15 4.97 -0.45
N TRP A 87 3.42 5.13 -1.76
CA TRP A 87 4.03 4.08 -2.58
C TRP A 87 5.46 3.71 -2.15
N ALA A 88 6.20 4.68 -1.60
CA ALA A 88 7.53 4.42 -1.09
C ALA A 88 7.47 3.58 0.21
N MET A 89 6.52 3.88 1.10
CA MET A 89 6.27 3.09 2.31
C MET A 89 5.72 1.69 1.96
N HIS A 90 4.76 1.62 1.03
CA HIS A 90 4.22 0.38 0.49
C HIS A 90 5.32 -0.56 -0.03
N ASP A 91 6.19 -0.07 -0.91
CA ASP A 91 7.27 -0.87 -1.48
C ASP A 91 8.28 -1.30 -0.41
N LEU A 92 8.60 -0.42 0.55
CA LEU A 92 9.55 -0.70 1.61
C LEU A 92 9.01 -1.77 2.58
N MET A 93 7.73 -1.71 2.94
CA MET A 93 7.09 -2.71 3.80
C MET A 93 6.95 -4.06 3.09
N PHE A 94 6.55 -4.09 1.82
CA PHE A 94 6.50 -5.35 1.07
C PHE A 94 7.88 -5.97 0.83
N ALA A 95 8.94 -5.16 0.75
CA ALA A 95 10.30 -5.67 0.70
C ALA A 95 10.77 -6.26 2.05
N ASN A 96 10.11 -5.90 3.17
CA ASN A 96 10.51 -6.27 4.54
C ASN A 96 9.34 -6.82 5.37
N GLN A 97 8.50 -7.71 4.80
CA GLN A 97 7.26 -8.18 5.43
C GLN A 97 7.39 -8.84 6.82
N ARG A 98 8.61 -9.16 7.26
CA ARG A 98 8.87 -9.73 8.61
C ARG A 98 9.10 -8.67 9.67
N ASP A 99 9.36 -7.44 9.26
CA ASP A 99 9.81 -6.33 10.10
C ASP A 99 8.77 -5.20 9.98
N LEU A 100 7.61 -5.41 10.60
CA LEU A 100 6.43 -4.52 10.53
C LEU A 100 5.96 -4.07 11.92
N ALA A 101 6.76 -4.30 12.97
CA ALA A 101 6.46 -3.77 14.29
C ALA A 101 6.66 -2.25 14.31
N LEU A 102 6.08 -1.57 15.30
CA LEU A 102 6.18 -0.11 15.43
C LEU A 102 7.62 0.44 15.27
N PRO A 103 8.67 -0.14 15.89
CA PRO A 103 10.04 0.36 15.70
C PRO A 103 10.52 0.27 14.24
N ASP A 104 10.09 -0.74 13.49
CA ASP A 104 10.44 -0.89 12.07
C ASP A 104 9.75 0.16 11.21
N LEU A 105 8.46 0.37 11.45
CA LEU A 105 7.67 1.37 10.72
C LEU A 105 8.19 2.80 10.97
N LEU A 106 8.58 3.10 12.20
CA LEU A 106 9.24 4.37 12.54
C LEU A 106 10.59 4.52 11.82
N ARG A 107 11.38 3.45 11.74
CA ARG A 107 12.64 3.44 11.00
C ARG A 107 12.43 3.62 9.49
N TYR A 108 11.38 3.03 8.92
CA TYR A 108 11.01 3.23 7.52
C TYR A 108 10.57 4.66 7.24
N ALA A 109 9.75 5.25 8.11
CA ALA A 109 9.37 6.65 8.01
C ALA A 109 10.59 7.58 7.99
N GLN A 110 11.57 7.32 8.87
CA GLN A 110 12.86 8.04 8.86
C GLN A 110 13.64 7.84 7.55
N GLN A 111 13.72 6.60 7.06
CA GLN A 111 14.41 6.28 5.79
C GLN A 111 13.77 6.98 4.58
N LEU A 112 12.47 7.26 4.64
CA LEU A 112 11.73 7.94 3.57
C LEU A 112 11.74 9.47 3.69
N ASP A 113 12.51 10.00 4.64
CA ASP A 113 12.62 11.42 4.98
C ASP A 113 11.26 12.06 5.31
N LEU A 114 10.41 11.34 6.07
CA LEU A 114 9.16 11.89 6.57
C LEU A 114 9.39 12.87 7.72
N ASP A 115 8.48 13.84 7.87
CA ASP A 115 8.37 14.60 9.11
C ASP A 115 7.92 13.65 10.23
N MET A 116 8.88 13.27 11.07
CA MET A 116 8.64 12.35 12.18
C MET A 116 7.73 12.92 13.26
N THR A 117 7.65 14.25 13.40
CA THR A 117 6.71 14.87 14.35
C THR A 117 5.28 14.63 13.87
N LEU A 118 5.02 14.94 12.60
CA LEU A 118 3.71 14.72 12.00
C LEU A 118 3.36 13.23 11.96
N TYR A 119 4.29 12.39 11.47
CA TYR A 119 4.08 10.95 11.33
C TYR A 119 3.75 10.27 12.66
N THR A 120 4.50 10.59 13.73
CA THR A 120 4.22 9.99 15.04
C THR A 120 2.94 10.52 15.68
N GLN A 121 2.53 11.75 15.37
CA GLN A 121 1.25 12.29 15.81
C GLN A 121 0.06 11.61 15.10
N GLU A 122 0.19 11.28 13.81
CA GLU A 122 -0.85 10.60 13.04
C GLU A 122 -0.98 9.11 13.38
N MET A 123 0.11 8.49 13.82
CA MET A 123 0.15 7.09 14.27
C MET A 123 -0.37 6.86 15.71
N ALA A 124 -0.69 7.93 16.46
CA ALA A 124 -1.04 7.88 17.89
C ALA A 124 -2.56 7.84 18.13
#